data_AF-E0MRY1-F1
#
_entry.id   AF-E0MRY1-F1
#
_cell.length_a   1.000
_cell.length_b   1.000
_cell.length_c   1.000
_cell.angle_alpha   90.00
_cell.angle_beta   90.00
_cell.angle_gamma   90.00
#
_symmetry.space_group_name_H-M   'P 1'
#
loop_
_entity.id
_entity.type
_entity.pdbx_description
1 polymer ?
#
loop_
_entity_poly.entity_id
_entity_poly.type
_entity_poly.pdbx_seq_one_letter_code
_entity_poly.pdbx_strand_id
1 'polypeptide(L)'
;MQEHRHTGPVDRLTWTFSRIAMWGPAFIVSIIFYEVFMRYVLSKPTLWVNEMSLWVGGMIYVTAGLYAMQQRSHIRIFVIYDLAPLWLRRVFDIISTLCVVIFAIAVVWGGFGEALAKFWRWEAFGTAWDPPIPATNKPLILLTVVVLAMQATSNLIRDWPASKLVRRIFDIACTLGVIALSVMALPALFSATDGDGMLKAPLHWRVFLSCLIVFSVGLMVYGLVKDFNDEPQTLDEFEEDHGIPDQVLSGNPPPVDSAAGRVAAKDNAG
;
A
#
# COMPACT_ATOMS: atom_id res chain seq x y z
N MET A 1 -5.05 17.70 -5.01
CA MET A 1 -3.92 17.01 -4.35
C MET A 1 -3.12 16.33 -5.43
N GLN A 2 -1.83 16.62 -5.54
CA GLN A 2 -0.94 15.87 -6.44
C GLN A 2 -0.51 14.59 -5.72
N GLU A 3 -0.67 13.44 -6.37
CA GLU A 3 -0.23 12.15 -5.82
C GLU A 3 1.29 12.02 -5.90
N HIS A 4 1.90 11.34 -4.93
CA HIS A 4 3.34 11.15 -4.91
C HIS A 4 3.75 10.17 -6.02
N ARG A 5 4.72 10.55 -6.87
CA ARG A 5 5.20 9.72 -7.97
C ARG A 5 5.72 8.39 -7.44
N HIS A 6 5.33 7.30 -8.08
CA HIS A 6 5.74 5.96 -7.68
C HIS A 6 7.14 5.65 -8.20
N THR A 7 8.09 5.43 -7.30
CA THR A 7 9.51 5.35 -7.64
C THR A 7 10.10 3.96 -7.45
N GLY A 8 9.29 2.90 -7.30
CA GLY A 8 9.79 1.53 -7.42
C GLY A 8 8.77 0.44 -7.07
N PRO A 9 9.22 -0.81 -6.87
CA PRO A 9 8.36 -1.98 -6.90
C PRO A 9 7.40 -2.06 -5.72
N VAL A 10 7.88 -1.81 -4.50
CA VAL A 10 7.06 -1.82 -3.28
C VAL A 10 5.93 -0.80 -3.37
N ASP A 11 6.22 0.41 -3.84
CA ASP A 11 5.23 1.48 -4.02
C ASP A 11 4.15 1.08 -5.02
N ARG A 12 4.52 0.42 -6.12
CA ARG A 12 3.55 0.01 -7.14
C ARG A 12 2.61 -1.07 -6.62
N LEU A 13 3.13 -2.01 -5.84
CA LEU A 13 2.31 -3.01 -5.15
C LEU A 13 1.34 -2.31 -4.20
N THR A 14 1.86 -1.48 -3.28
CA THR A 14 1.06 -0.75 -2.30
C THR A 14 -0.03 0.10 -2.96
N TRP A 15 0.31 0.80 -4.03
CA TRP A 15 -0.61 1.65 -4.77
C TRP A 15 -1.77 0.86 -5.37
N THR A 16 -1.47 -0.27 -6.02
CA THR A 16 -2.48 -1.10 -6.68
C THR A 16 -3.47 -1.67 -5.66
N PHE A 17 -2.98 -2.18 -4.53
CA PHE A 17 -3.84 -2.64 -3.44
C PHE A 17 -4.69 -1.51 -2.86
N SER A 18 -4.13 -0.32 -2.72
CA SER A 18 -4.84 0.85 -2.20
C SER A 18 -5.96 1.33 -3.13
N ARG A 19 -5.75 1.26 -4.45
CA ARG A 19 -6.80 1.60 -5.45
C ARG A 19 -7.98 0.65 -5.39
N ILE A 20 -7.73 -0.63 -5.14
CA ILE A 20 -8.79 -1.62 -4.94
C ILE A 20 -9.52 -1.33 -3.61
N ALA A 21 -8.77 -1.10 -2.54
CA ALA A 21 -9.32 -0.81 -1.22
C ALA A 21 -10.17 0.47 -1.16
N MET A 22 -9.90 1.45 -2.05
CA MET A 22 -10.65 2.71 -2.14
C MET A 22 -12.15 2.51 -2.42
N TRP A 23 -12.54 1.40 -3.03
CA TRP A 23 -13.95 1.06 -3.28
C TRP A 23 -14.66 0.49 -2.04
N GLY A 24 -13.91 0.08 -1.02
CA GLY A 24 -14.44 -0.52 0.21
C GLY A 24 -15.44 0.36 0.96
N PRO A 25 -15.16 1.65 1.23
CA PRO A 25 -16.12 2.54 1.90
C PRO A 25 -17.44 2.68 1.12
N ALA A 26 -17.38 2.77 -0.22
CA ALA A 26 -18.57 2.84 -1.05
C ALA A 26 -19.41 1.54 -0.95
N PHE A 27 -18.75 0.39 -0.87
CA PHE A 27 -19.41 -0.89 -0.60
C PHE A 27 -20.10 -0.90 0.78
N ILE A 28 -19.42 -0.44 1.84
CA ILE A 28 -20.01 -0.34 3.19
C ILE A 28 -21.25 0.55 3.18
N VAL A 29 -21.17 1.74 2.58
CA VAL A 29 -22.32 2.64 2.48
C VAL A 29 -23.50 1.97 1.76
N SER A 30 -23.22 1.21 0.69
CA SER A 30 -24.24 0.51 -0.08
C SER A 30 -24.95 -0.59 0.74
N ILE A 31 -24.21 -1.41 1.50
CA ILE A 31 -24.81 -2.46 2.32
C ILE A 31 -25.56 -1.89 3.53
N ILE A 32 -25.09 -0.79 4.12
CA ILE A 32 -25.79 -0.11 5.22
C ILE A 32 -27.09 0.51 4.71
N PHE A 33 -27.07 1.14 3.53
CA PHE A 33 -28.28 1.65 2.90
C PHE A 33 -29.30 0.51 2.64
N TYR A 34 -28.83 -0.64 2.16
CA TYR A 34 -29.65 -1.83 2.02
C TYR A 34 -30.27 -2.30 3.36
N GLU A 35 -29.50 -2.32 4.45
CA GLU A 35 -30.04 -2.66 5.78
C GLU A 35 -31.08 -1.67 6.27
N VAL A 36 -30.85 -0.36 6.07
CA VAL A 36 -31.84 0.67 6.39
C VAL A 36 -33.14 0.43 5.63
N PHE A 37 -33.06 0.13 4.33
CA PHE A 37 -34.24 -0.20 3.52
C PHE A 37 -34.95 -1.45 4.04
N MET A 38 -34.23 -2.55 4.24
CA MET A 38 -34.78 -3.82 4.74
C MET A 38 -35.46 -3.67 6.10
N ARG A 39 -34.83 -2.91 7.01
CA ARG A 39 -35.32 -2.72 8.38
C ARG A 39 -36.53 -1.80 8.43
N TYR A 40 -36.49 -0.65 7.76
CA TYR A 40 -37.53 0.37 7.91
C TYR A 40 -38.66 0.25 6.89
N VAL A 41 -38.39 -0.24 5.68
CA VAL A 41 -39.42 -0.40 4.63
C VAL A 41 -40.01 -1.80 4.67
N LEU A 42 -39.17 -2.83 4.75
CA LEU A 42 -39.61 -4.22 4.68
C LEU A 42 -39.80 -4.88 6.05
N SER A 43 -39.47 -4.18 7.15
CA SER A 43 -39.55 -4.69 8.53
C SER A 43 -38.85 -6.04 8.75
N LYS A 44 -37.79 -6.32 7.97
CA LYS A 44 -37.01 -7.56 8.02
C LYS A 44 -35.52 -7.23 8.24
N PRO A 45 -35.06 -7.10 9.49
CA PRO A 45 -33.66 -6.78 9.77
C PRO A 45 -32.73 -7.89 9.29
N THR A 46 -31.55 -7.53 8.78
CA THR A 46 -30.56 -8.51 8.32
C THR A 46 -29.44 -8.69 9.35
N LEU A 47 -29.06 -9.96 9.57
CA LEU A 47 -28.04 -10.32 10.56
C LEU A 47 -26.61 -10.12 10.02
N TRP A 48 -26.43 -10.24 8.71
CA TRP A 48 -25.11 -10.26 8.08
C TRP A 48 -24.54 -8.86 7.81
N VAL A 49 -25.36 -7.82 7.61
CA VAL A 49 -24.87 -6.51 7.14
C VAL A 49 -23.96 -5.85 8.18
N ASN A 50 -24.32 -5.90 9.45
CA ASN A 50 -23.53 -5.31 10.52
C ASN A 50 -22.13 -5.94 10.59
N GLU A 51 -22.09 -7.26 10.64
CA GLU A 51 -20.83 -8.02 10.70
C GLU A 51 -20.02 -7.89 9.40
N MET A 52 -20.68 -7.82 8.23
CA MET A 52 -19.99 -7.52 6.97
C MET A 52 -19.33 -6.15 6.97
N SER A 53 -20.02 -5.14 7.49
CA SER A 53 -19.49 -3.78 7.57
C SER A 53 -18.24 -3.70 8.46
N LEU A 54 -18.24 -4.44 9.59
CA LEU A 54 -17.09 -4.55 10.48
C LEU A 54 -15.93 -5.30 9.80
N TRP A 55 -16.24 -6.39 9.09
CA TRP A 55 -15.24 -7.19 8.39
C TRP A 55 -14.50 -6.36 7.33
N VAL A 56 -15.25 -5.70 6.42
CA VAL A 56 -14.67 -4.84 5.38
C VAL A 56 -14.04 -3.59 5.99
N GLY A 57 -14.64 -3.02 7.04
CA GLY A 57 -14.09 -1.86 7.76
C GLY A 57 -12.70 -2.14 8.33
N GLY A 58 -12.48 -3.32 8.90
CA GLY A 58 -11.16 -3.75 9.37
C GLY A 58 -10.13 -3.85 8.23
N MET A 59 -10.52 -4.43 7.08
CA MET A 59 -9.65 -4.51 5.91
C MET A 59 -9.29 -3.13 5.35
N ILE A 60 -10.25 -2.21 5.29
CA ILE A 60 -10.03 -0.83 4.85
C ILE A 60 -9.09 -0.11 5.81
N TYR A 61 -9.33 -0.22 7.12
CA TYR A 61 -8.53 0.48 8.13
C TYR A 61 -7.04 0.14 8.01
N VAL A 62 -6.74 -1.15 7.88
CA VAL A 62 -5.38 -1.66 7.78
C VAL A 62 -4.72 -1.23 6.45
N THR A 63 -5.44 -1.34 5.33
CA THR A 63 -4.93 -0.94 4.01
C THR A 63 -4.78 0.57 3.84
N ALA A 64 -5.63 1.37 4.48
CA ALA A 64 -5.53 2.83 4.47
C ALA A 64 -4.23 3.34 5.13
N GLY A 65 -3.78 2.67 6.20
CA GLY A 65 -2.49 2.98 6.81
C GLY A 65 -1.31 2.76 5.86
N LEU A 66 -1.37 1.70 5.04
CA LEU A 66 -0.34 1.40 4.05
C LEU A 66 -0.32 2.47 2.92
N TYR A 67 -1.49 2.89 2.45
CA TYR A 67 -1.61 3.98 1.48
C TYR A 67 -1.07 5.30 2.01
N ALA A 68 -1.40 5.65 3.27
CA ALA A 68 -0.93 6.88 3.90
C ALA A 68 0.61 6.93 4.01
N MET A 69 1.24 5.79 4.30
CA MET A 69 2.70 5.65 4.32
C MET A 69 3.31 5.85 2.93
N GLN A 70 2.69 5.28 1.89
CA GLN A 70 3.15 5.45 0.51
C GLN A 70 3.05 6.91 0.05
N GLN A 71 1.96 7.59 0.38
CA GLN A 71 1.74 9.00 0.02
C GLN A 71 2.54 9.98 0.91
N ARG A 72 3.36 9.47 1.85
CA ARG A 72 4.15 10.27 2.81
C ARG A 72 3.32 11.30 3.56
N SER A 73 2.05 10.96 3.79
CA SER A 73 1.06 11.83 4.43
C SER A 73 1.06 11.70 5.95
N HIS A 74 2.12 11.13 6.53
CA HIS A 74 2.31 11.14 7.97
C HIS A 74 2.37 12.58 8.47
N ILE A 75 1.69 12.83 9.60
CA ILE A 75 1.68 14.11 10.30
C ILE A 75 3.13 14.41 10.72
N ARG A 76 3.84 15.19 9.91
CA ARG A 76 5.16 15.74 10.22
C ARG A 76 4.95 17.15 10.72
N ILE A 77 5.59 17.52 11.83
CA ILE A 77 5.60 18.90 12.30
C ILE A 77 6.53 19.68 11.37
N PHE A 78 5.96 20.17 10.27
CA PHE A 78 6.70 20.87 9.21
C PHE A 78 7.54 22.02 9.76
N VAL A 79 7.04 22.75 10.75
CA VAL A 79 7.79 23.87 11.37
C VAL A 79 9.13 23.44 11.97
N ILE A 80 9.16 22.34 12.72
CA ILE A 80 10.40 21.85 13.35
C ILE A 80 11.31 21.22 12.30
N TYR A 81 10.73 20.49 11.34
CA TYR A 81 11.49 19.86 10.26
C TYR A 81 12.12 20.91 9.33
N ASP A 82 11.39 21.97 8.99
CA ASP A 82 11.83 23.02 8.07
C ASP A 82 12.92 23.91 8.69
N LEU A 83 12.86 24.15 10.01
CA LEU A 83 13.93 24.86 10.73
C LEU A 83 15.16 23.96 11.01
N ALA A 84 15.03 22.64 10.95
CA ALA A 84 16.12 21.73 11.24
C ALA A 84 17.16 21.68 10.10
N PRO A 85 18.47 21.64 10.41
CA PRO A 85 19.51 21.42 9.41
C PRO A 85 19.40 20.03 8.78
N LEU A 86 19.89 19.87 7.55
CA LEU A 86 19.76 18.64 6.74
C LEU A 86 20.22 17.37 7.46
N TRP A 87 21.24 17.45 8.31
CA TRP A 87 21.72 16.29 9.08
C TRP A 87 20.71 15.83 10.13
N LEU A 88 19.99 16.76 10.76
CA LEU A 88 19.03 16.45 11.82
C LEU A 88 17.74 15.86 11.25
N ARG A 89 17.29 16.36 10.09
CA ARG A 89 16.19 15.77 9.31
C ARG A 89 16.45 14.29 9.01
N ARG A 90 17.65 13.99 8.51
CA ARG A 90 18.11 12.62 8.24
C ARG A 90 18.10 11.72 9.47
N VAL A 91 18.54 12.24 10.63
CA VAL A 91 18.49 11.49 11.89
C VAL A 91 17.05 11.16 12.29
N PHE A 92 16.13 12.12 12.17
CA PHE A 92 14.71 11.89 12.46
C PHE A 92 14.08 10.86 11.52
N ASP A 93 14.39 10.92 10.23
CA ASP A 93 13.88 9.97 9.25
C ASP A 93 14.40 8.54 9.53
N ILE A 94 15.67 8.40 9.93
CA ILE A 94 16.25 7.11 10.36
C ILE A 94 15.56 6.60 11.63
N ILE A 95 15.45 7.43 12.67
CA ILE A 95 14.85 7.02 13.95
C ILE A 95 13.39 6.62 13.74
N SER A 96 12.61 7.41 13.01
CA SER A 96 11.22 7.11 12.69
C SER A 96 11.09 5.77 11.96
N THR A 97 11.91 5.54 10.95
CA THR A 97 11.90 4.27 10.19
C THR A 97 12.30 3.09 11.07
N LEU A 98 13.32 3.26 11.92
CA LEU A 98 13.77 2.23 12.85
C LEU A 98 12.68 1.90 13.88
N CYS A 99 11.97 2.89 14.43
CA CYS A 99 10.83 2.68 15.31
C CYS A 99 9.72 1.88 14.61
N VAL A 100 9.40 2.19 13.36
CA VAL A 100 8.42 1.45 12.55
C VAL A 100 8.86 0.00 12.35
N VAL A 101 10.13 -0.25 12.02
CA VAL A 101 10.66 -1.61 11.80
C VAL A 101 10.66 -2.41 13.10
N ILE A 102 11.10 -1.84 14.21
CA ILE A 102 11.08 -2.51 15.53
C ILE A 102 9.64 -2.83 15.94
N PHE A 103 8.73 -1.86 15.78
CA PHE A 103 7.30 -2.08 16.05
C PHE A 103 6.75 -3.22 15.19
N ALA A 104 7.09 -3.26 13.90
CA ALA A 104 6.65 -4.32 13.00
C ALA A 104 7.17 -5.69 13.44
N ILE A 105 8.45 -5.79 13.80
CA ILE A 105 9.04 -7.03 14.32
C ILE A 105 8.32 -7.48 15.60
N ALA A 106 8.06 -6.57 16.53
CA ALA A 106 7.39 -6.88 17.79
C ALA A 106 5.95 -7.38 17.58
N VAL A 107 5.19 -6.73 16.68
CA VAL A 107 3.82 -7.12 16.34
C VAL A 107 3.78 -8.48 15.66
N VAL A 108 4.68 -8.71 14.69
CA VAL A 108 4.79 -10.00 14.01
C VAL A 108 5.17 -11.08 15.01
N TRP A 109 6.21 -10.87 15.82
CA TRP A 109 6.66 -11.85 16.80
C TRP A 109 5.57 -12.19 17.83
N GLY A 110 4.89 -11.19 18.37
CA GLY A 110 3.82 -11.39 19.36
C GLY A 110 2.54 -11.97 18.77
N GLY A 111 2.19 -11.61 17.53
CA GLY A 111 0.90 -11.99 16.91
C GLY A 111 0.96 -13.23 16.02
N PHE A 112 2.14 -13.66 15.55
CA PHE A 112 2.26 -14.69 14.51
C PHE A 112 1.64 -16.03 14.92
N GLY A 113 1.94 -16.52 16.13
CA GLY A 113 1.41 -17.80 16.61
C GLY A 113 -0.12 -17.82 16.68
N GLU A 114 -0.72 -16.73 17.20
CA GLU A 114 -2.17 -16.61 17.31
C GLU A 114 -2.82 -16.46 15.92
N ALA A 115 -2.31 -15.56 15.07
CA ALA A 115 -2.86 -15.36 13.73
C ALA A 115 -2.82 -16.64 12.89
N LEU A 116 -1.72 -17.40 12.97
CA LEU A 116 -1.56 -18.66 12.25
C LEU A 116 -2.54 -19.73 12.77
N ALA A 117 -2.69 -19.87 14.09
CA ALA A 117 -3.66 -20.80 14.67
C ALA A 117 -5.11 -20.48 14.27
N LYS A 118 -5.48 -19.18 14.29
CA LYS A 118 -6.81 -18.71 13.91
C LYS A 118 -7.09 -18.89 12.42
N PHE A 119 -6.09 -18.66 11.56
CA PHE A 119 -6.18 -18.91 10.13
C PHE A 119 -6.37 -20.40 9.82
N TRP A 120 -5.58 -21.28 10.45
CA TRP A 120 -5.67 -22.72 10.21
C TRP A 120 -6.95 -23.36 10.73
N ARG A 121 -7.50 -22.84 11.83
CA ARG A 121 -8.77 -23.32 12.40
C ARG A 121 -10.00 -22.73 11.71
N TRP A 122 -9.80 -21.75 10.82
CA TRP A 122 -10.88 -21.00 10.18
C TRP A 122 -11.87 -20.45 11.21
N GLU A 123 -11.33 -19.82 12.26
CA GLU A 123 -12.13 -19.36 13.38
C GLU A 123 -13.12 -18.27 12.98
N ALA A 124 -14.39 -18.54 13.30
CA ALA A 124 -15.50 -17.66 13.05
C ALA A 124 -15.76 -16.71 14.22
N PHE A 125 -16.59 -15.68 13.98
CA PHE A 125 -16.79 -14.58 14.91
C PHE A 125 -17.65 -14.93 16.13
N GLY A 126 -18.37 -16.06 16.12
CA GLY A 126 -19.20 -16.56 17.23
C GLY A 126 -20.55 -15.87 17.35
N THR A 127 -21.13 -15.46 16.21
CA THR A 127 -22.35 -14.64 16.11
C THR A 127 -23.36 -15.27 15.15
N ALA A 128 -24.53 -14.67 14.95
CA ALA A 128 -25.62 -15.32 14.23
C ALA A 128 -25.33 -15.56 12.73
N TRP A 129 -24.52 -14.72 12.09
CA TRP A 129 -24.07 -14.93 10.70
C TRP A 129 -22.71 -15.65 10.62
N ASP A 130 -21.93 -15.60 11.71
CA ASP A 130 -20.69 -16.34 11.95
C ASP A 130 -19.61 -16.28 10.83
N PRO A 131 -19.24 -15.07 10.36
CA PRO A 131 -18.20 -14.94 9.36
C PRO A 131 -16.79 -15.22 9.93
N PRO A 132 -15.84 -15.63 9.08
CA PRO A 132 -14.43 -15.85 9.42
C PRO A 132 -13.63 -14.55 9.58
N ILE A 133 -14.13 -13.61 10.39
CA ILE A 133 -13.47 -12.31 10.61
C ILE A 133 -12.10 -12.52 11.27
N PRO A 134 -11.96 -13.27 12.38
CA PRO A 134 -10.66 -13.44 13.03
C PRO A 134 -9.65 -14.18 12.14
N ALA A 135 -10.11 -15.19 11.41
CA ALA A 135 -9.26 -15.98 10.52
C ALA A 135 -8.67 -15.13 9.38
N THR A 136 -9.41 -14.14 8.87
CA THR A 136 -8.95 -13.33 7.72
C THR A 136 -8.28 -12.02 8.14
N ASN A 137 -8.83 -11.28 9.11
CA ASN A 137 -8.30 -9.98 9.49
C ASN A 137 -7.00 -10.06 10.30
N LYS A 138 -6.80 -11.07 11.17
CA LYS A 138 -5.57 -11.17 11.97
C LYS A 138 -4.33 -11.40 11.11
N PRO A 139 -4.30 -12.36 10.18
CA PRO A 139 -3.17 -12.51 9.25
C PRO A 139 -2.98 -11.29 8.36
N LEU A 140 -4.07 -10.64 7.93
CA LEU A 140 -4.00 -9.44 7.11
C LEU A 140 -3.30 -8.28 7.83
N ILE A 141 -3.56 -8.10 9.14
CA ILE A 141 -2.87 -7.11 9.97
C ILE A 141 -1.36 -7.39 9.99
N LEU A 142 -0.95 -8.63 10.25
CA LEU A 142 0.47 -8.99 10.28
C LEU A 142 1.15 -8.78 8.93
N LEU A 143 0.51 -9.22 7.85
CA LEU A 143 1.01 -9.02 6.49
C LEU A 143 1.18 -7.53 6.19
N THR A 144 0.18 -6.71 6.53
CA THR A 144 0.20 -5.28 6.23
C THR A 144 1.29 -4.57 7.03
N VAL A 145 1.52 -4.94 8.29
CA VAL A 145 2.60 -4.38 9.11
C VAL A 145 3.98 -4.70 8.52
N VAL A 146 4.16 -5.91 7.98
CA VAL A 146 5.39 -6.31 7.27
C VAL A 146 5.59 -5.48 6.00
N VAL A 147 4.54 -5.32 5.17
CA VAL A 147 4.61 -4.49 3.96
C VAL A 147 4.82 -3.02 4.31
N LEU A 148 4.22 -2.52 5.38
CA LEU A 148 4.39 -1.15 5.87
C LEU A 148 5.84 -0.89 6.30
N ALA A 149 6.47 -1.83 7.00
CA ALA A 149 7.89 -1.72 7.35
C ALA A 149 8.80 -1.73 6.12
N MET A 150 8.50 -2.57 5.12
CA MET A 150 9.20 -2.55 3.82
C MET A 150 9.02 -1.20 3.10
N GLN A 151 7.80 -0.66 3.08
CA GLN A 151 7.49 0.64 2.47
C GLN A 151 8.23 1.79 3.18
N ALA A 152 8.24 1.81 4.51
CA ALA A 152 8.98 2.81 5.29
C ALA A 152 10.48 2.76 5.01
N THR A 153 11.04 1.55 4.94
CA THR A 153 12.46 1.35 4.60
C THR A 153 12.77 1.79 3.17
N SER A 154 11.89 1.48 2.22
CA SER A 154 12.01 1.92 0.82
C SER A 154 12.00 3.44 0.70
N ASN A 155 11.10 4.11 1.42
CA ASN A 155 11.03 5.58 1.46
C ASN A 155 12.34 6.18 1.99
N LEU A 156 12.89 5.64 3.09
CA LEU A 156 14.15 6.11 3.66
C LEU A 156 15.33 5.95 2.69
N ILE A 157 15.43 4.81 2.00
CA ILE A 157 16.52 4.54 1.05
C ILE A 157 16.46 5.48 -0.15
N ARG A 158 15.25 5.84 -0.60
CA ARG A 158 15.07 6.77 -1.73
C ARG A 158 15.31 8.24 -1.34
N ASP A 159 15.06 8.60 -0.09
CA ASP A 159 15.33 9.95 0.43
C ASP A 159 16.80 10.18 0.73
N TRP A 160 17.55 9.11 0.99
CA TRP A 160 18.98 9.18 1.16
C TRP A 160 19.68 9.40 -0.19
N PRO A 161 20.81 10.15 -0.25
CA PRO A 161 21.71 10.16 -1.40
C PRO A 161 22.47 8.83 -1.50
N ALA A 162 21.74 7.71 -1.54
CA ALA A 162 22.28 6.38 -1.68
C ALA A 162 22.75 6.18 -3.12
N SER A 163 23.89 5.52 -3.31
CA SER A 163 24.36 5.12 -4.63
C SER A 163 23.29 4.26 -5.31
N LYS A 164 23.15 4.35 -6.64
CA LYS A 164 22.16 3.60 -7.43
C LYS A 164 22.18 2.09 -7.09
N LEU A 165 23.35 1.58 -6.73
CA LEU A 165 23.57 0.20 -6.32
C LEU A 165 22.78 -0.19 -5.07
N VAL A 166 22.74 0.66 -4.03
CA VAL A 166 22.02 0.35 -2.78
C VAL A 166 20.51 0.22 -3.03
N ARG A 167 19.95 1.14 -3.83
CA ARG A 167 18.54 1.07 -4.25
C ARG A 167 18.23 -0.24 -4.97
N ARG A 168 19.02 -0.56 -6.00
CA ARG A 168 18.86 -1.80 -6.78
C ARG A 168 18.98 -3.06 -5.93
N ILE A 169 19.97 -3.14 -5.05
CA ILE A 169 20.14 -4.31 -4.16
C ILE A 169 18.91 -4.46 -3.26
N PHE A 170 18.42 -3.36 -2.68
CA PHE A 170 17.24 -3.39 -1.84
C PHE A 170 16.00 -3.84 -2.60
N ASP A 171 15.75 -3.27 -3.78
CA ASP A 171 14.58 -3.63 -4.60
C ASP A 171 14.63 -5.08 -5.08
N ILE A 172 15.82 -5.58 -5.46
CA ILE A 172 16.03 -7.01 -5.76
C ILE A 172 15.76 -7.86 -4.51
N ALA A 173 16.31 -7.48 -3.35
CA ALA A 173 16.16 -8.25 -2.12
C ALA A 173 14.70 -8.34 -1.66
N CYS A 174 13.96 -7.22 -1.71
CA CYS A 174 12.52 -7.20 -1.41
C CYS A 174 11.73 -8.06 -2.41
N THR A 175 12.04 -7.95 -3.71
CA THR A 175 11.36 -8.74 -4.74
C THR A 175 11.63 -10.24 -4.56
N LEU A 176 12.87 -10.64 -4.32
CA LEU A 176 13.24 -12.03 -4.04
C LEU A 176 12.62 -12.54 -2.75
N GLY A 177 12.57 -11.72 -1.70
CA GLY A 177 11.89 -12.06 -0.44
C GLY A 177 10.41 -12.35 -0.63
N VAL A 178 9.71 -11.51 -1.41
CA VAL A 178 8.29 -11.71 -1.75
C VAL A 178 8.10 -12.97 -2.59
N ILE A 179 8.97 -13.22 -3.57
CA ILE A 179 8.93 -14.44 -4.38
C ILE A 179 9.16 -15.68 -3.51
N ALA A 180 10.17 -15.67 -2.63
CA ALA A 180 10.47 -16.78 -1.74
C ALA A 180 9.30 -17.10 -0.80
N LEU A 181 8.72 -16.08 -0.16
CA LEU A 181 7.52 -16.23 0.67
C LEU A 181 6.34 -16.79 -0.12
N SER A 182 6.16 -16.33 -1.36
CA SER A 182 5.10 -16.81 -2.26
C SER A 182 5.28 -18.27 -2.63
N VAL A 183 6.50 -18.69 -2.96
CA VAL A 183 6.85 -20.08 -3.29
C VAL A 183 6.70 -20.99 -2.07
N MET A 184 7.01 -20.52 -0.86
CA MET A 184 6.81 -21.29 0.36
C MET A 184 5.32 -21.40 0.75
N ALA A 185 4.53 -20.36 0.52
CA ALA A 185 3.12 -20.32 0.90
C ALA A 185 2.21 -21.14 -0.03
N LEU A 186 2.49 -21.17 -1.34
CA LEU A 186 1.64 -21.84 -2.32
C LEU A 186 1.44 -23.35 -2.06
N PRO A 187 2.48 -24.17 -1.82
CA PRO A 187 2.29 -25.59 -1.53
C PRO A 187 1.48 -25.82 -0.25
N ALA A 188 1.75 -25.06 0.80
CA ALA A 188 1.05 -25.17 2.08
C ALA A 188 -0.45 -24.85 1.94
N LEU A 189 -0.81 -23.90 1.06
CA LEU A 189 -2.19 -23.57 0.76
C LEU A 189 -2.93 -24.74 0.09
N PHE A 190 -2.24 -25.61 -0.65
CA PHE A 190 -2.86 -26.75 -1.32
C PHE A 190 -2.72 -28.11 -0.65
N SER A 191 -1.74 -28.28 0.24
CA SER A 191 -1.50 -29.53 0.96
C SER A 191 -2.20 -29.62 2.32
N ALA A 192 -2.75 -28.51 2.82
CA ALA A 192 -3.43 -28.47 4.11
C ALA A 192 -4.74 -29.27 4.12
N THR A 193 -4.64 -30.48 4.65
CA THR A 193 -5.75 -31.41 4.90
C THR A 193 -6.04 -31.51 6.40
N ASP A 194 -7.31 -31.69 6.76
CA ASP A 194 -7.77 -32.07 8.10
C ASP A 194 -7.48 -33.54 8.38
N GLY A 195 -7.66 -33.96 9.64
CA GLY A 195 -7.49 -35.35 10.07
C GLY A 195 -8.32 -36.36 9.27
N ASP A 196 -9.39 -35.91 8.63
CA ASP A 196 -10.30 -36.70 7.80
C ASP A 196 -9.91 -36.72 6.31
N GLY A 197 -8.76 -36.14 5.95
CA GLY A 197 -8.27 -36.02 4.56
C GLY A 197 -8.98 -34.95 3.73
N MET A 198 -9.98 -34.26 4.29
CA MET A 198 -10.66 -33.12 3.66
C MET A 198 -9.78 -31.86 3.70
N LEU A 199 -9.92 -30.97 2.73
CA LEU A 199 -9.13 -29.74 2.65
C LEU A 199 -9.68 -28.69 3.63
N LYS A 200 -8.81 -28.08 4.44
CA LYS A 200 -9.19 -27.13 5.52
C LYS A 200 -9.94 -25.88 5.07
N ALA A 201 -9.72 -25.45 3.82
CA ALA A 201 -10.33 -24.26 3.27
C ALA A 201 -11.07 -24.58 1.96
N PRO A 202 -12.20 -23.90 1.67
CA PRO A 202 -12.93 -24.10 0.43
C PRO A 202 -12.05 -23.84 -0.80
N LEU A 203 -12.28 -24.61 -1.86
CA LEU A 203 -11.44 -24.55 -3.07
C LEU A 203 -11.40 -23.14 -3.70
N HIS A 204 -12.52 -22.43 -3.74
CA HIS A 204 -12.60 -21.09 -4.32
C HIS A 204 -11.71 -20.07 -3.59
N TRP A 205 -11.61 -20.16 -2.25
CA TRP A 205 -10.72 -19.30 -1.48
C TRP A 205 -9.24 -19.58 -1.75
N ARG A 206 -8.86 -20.83 -1.97
CA ARG A 206 -7.47 -21.20 -2.29
C ARG A 206 -7.07 -20.73 -3.68
N VAL A 207 -7.96 -20.89 -4.66
CA VAL A 207 -7.74 -20.38 -6.02
C VAL A 207 -7.62 -18.85 -5.98
N PHE A 208 -8.52 -18.16 -5.29
CA PHE A 208 -8.49 -16.71 -5.14
C PHE A 208 -7.17 -16.21 -4.51
N LEU A 209 -6.75 -16.80 -3.38
CA LEU A 209 -5.50 -16.46 -2.71
C LEU A 209 -4.28 -16.75 -3.59
N SER A 210 -4.31 -17.84 -4.36
CA SER A 210 -3.22 -18.19 -5.28
C SER A 210 -3.10 -17.19 -6.42
N CYS A 211 -4.23 -16.79 -7.01
CA CYS A 211 -4.27 -15.73 -8.01
C CYS A 211 -3.74 -14.40 -7.45
N LEU A 212 -4.10 -14.05 -6.21
CA LEU A 212 -3.63 -12.85 -5.54
C LEU A 212 -2.10 -12.88 -5.33
N ILE A 213 -1.55 -14.01 -4.89
CA ILE A 213 -0.10 -14.19 -4.71
C ILE A 213 0.63 -14.04 -6.05
N VAL A 214 0.17 -14.72 -7.10
CA VAL A 214 0.78 -14.63 -8.44
C VAL A 214 0.70 -13.20 -8.99
N PHE A 215 -0.43 -12.54 -8.83
CA PHE A 215 -0.62 -11.15 -9.25
C PHE A 215 0.34 -10.20 -8.50
N SER A 216 0.48 -10.37 -7.19
CA SER A 216 1.41 -9.61 -6.35
C SER A 216 2.86 -9.78 -6.81
N VAL A 217 3.30 -11.01 -7.07
CA VAL A 217 4.64 -11.30 -7.63
C VAL A 217 4.82 -10.62 -8.99
N GLY A 218 3.81 -10.70 -9.86
CA GLY A 218 3.83 -10.04 -11.16
C GLY A 218 4.02 -8.52 -11.05
N LEU A 219 3.33 -7.86 -10.12
CA LEU A 219 3.49 -6.42 -9.87
C LEU A 219 4.88 -6.05 -9.36
N MET A 220 5.44 -6.85 -8.45
CA MET A 220 6.80 -6.63 -7.92
C MET A 220 7.85 -6.78 -9.02
N VAL A 221 7.78 -7.84 -9.83
CA VAL A 221 8.70 -8.07 -10.96
C VAL A 221 8.55 -6.96 -12.01
N TYR A 222 7.33 -6.59 -12.37
CA TYR A 222 7.08 -5.48 -13.30
C TYR A 222 7.61 -4.15 -12.74
N GLY A 223 7.39 -3.89 -11.45
CA GLY A 223 7.90 -2.72 -10.76
C GLY A 223 9.43 -2.64 -10.79
N LEU A 224 10.09 -3.77 -10.54
CA LEU A 224 11.55 -3.89 -10.56
C LEU A 224 12.10 -3.67 -11.98
N VAL A 225 11.52 -4.31 -13.00
CA VAL A 225 11.95 -4.13 -14.40
C VAL A 225 11.79 -2.68 -14.84
N LYS A 226 10.68 -2.03 -14.48
CA LYS A 226 10.49 -0.62 -14.81
C LYS A 226 11.51 0.28 -14.12
N ASP A 227 11.74 0.07 -12.83
CA ASP A 227 12.72 0.86 -12.05
C ASP A 227 14.15 0.71 -12.58
N PHE A 228 14.50 -0.46 -13.12
CA PHE A 228 15.80 -0.67 -13.78
C PHE A 228 15.96 0.09 -15.10
N ASN A 229 14.84 0.36 -15.78
CA ASN A 229 14.81 1.01 -17.09
C ASN A 229 14.58 2.54 -16.99
N ASP A 230 14.12 3.04 -15.85
CA ASP A 230 13.96 4.49 -15.61
C ASP A 230 15.32 5.08 -15.18
N GLU A 231 15.88 6.00 -15.96
CA GLU A 231 17.04 6.79 -15.53
C GLU A 231 16.60 7.88 -14.52
N PRO A 232 17.40 8.15 -13.48
CA PRO A 232 17.09 9.26 -12.59
C PRO A 232 17.22 10.57 -13.37
N GLN A 233 16.21 11.43 -13.26
CA GLN A 233 16.24 12.78 -13.82
C GLN A 233 17.52 13.48 -13.38
N THR A 234 18.20 14.11 -14.33
CA THR A 234 19.35 14.97 -14.03
C THR A 234 18.85 16.19 -13.25
N LEU A 235 19.72 16.80 -12.44
CA LEU A 235 19.37 18.00 -11.67
C LEU A 235 18.81 19.11 -12.57
N ASP A 236 19.33 19.19 -13.80
CA ASP A 236 18.88 20.14 -14.84
C ASP A 236 17.41 19.91 -15.25
N GLU A 237 16.99 18.65 -15.41
CA GLU A 237 15.61 18.28 -15.75
C GLU A 237 14.63 18.59 -14.58
N PHE A 238 15.11 18.47 -13.34
CA PHE A 238 14.32 18.77 -12.14
C PHE A 238 14.17 20.29 -11.93
N GLU A 239 15.22 21.07 -12.25
CA GLU A 239 15.13 22.53 -12.29
C GLU A 239 14.26 23.04 -13.45
N GLU A 240 14.21 22.37 -14.60
CA GLU A 240 13.27 22.75 -15.67
C GLU A 240 11.80 22.49 -15.32
N ASP A 241 11.51 21.35 -14.67
CA ASP A 241 10.12 20.93 -14.38
C ASP A 241 9.53 21.64 -13.14
N HIS A 242 10.39 22.11 -12.21
CA HIS A 242 9.96 22.72 -10.93
C HIS A 242 10.57 24.11 -10.68
N GLY A 243 11.54 24.54 -11.49
CA GLY A 243 12.09 25.89 -11.45
C GLY A 243 11.20 26.88 -12.18
N ILE A 244 11.44 28.16 -11.87
CA ILE A 244 10.80 29.25 -12.59
C ILE A 244 11.31 29.21 -14.04
N PRO A 245 10.44 29.18 -15.07
CA PRO A 245 10.88 29.11 -16.46
C PRO A 245 11.94 30.16 -16.74
N ASP A 246 12.97 29.83 -17.52
CA ASP A 246 14.07 30.76 -17.88
C ASP A 246 13.56 32.12 -18.39
N GLN A 247 12.38 32.13 -18.99
CA GLN A 247 11.66 33.31 -19.46
C GLN A 247 11.30 34.28 -18.31
N VAL A 248 10.88 33.76 -17.17
CA VAL A 248 10.56 34.56 -15.98
C VAL A 248 11.84 34.96 -15.23
N LEU A 249 12.88 34.12 -15.23
CA LEU A 249 14.20 34.46 -14.67
C LEU A 249 14.96 35.52 -15.50
N SER A 250 14.80 35.49 -16.83
CA SER A 250 15.37 36.49 -17.76
C SER A 250 14.56 37.79 -17.83
N GLY A 251 13.47 37.90 -17.05
CA GLY A 251 12.60 39.07 -17.03
C GLY A 251 11.77 39.28 -18.29
N ASN A 252 11.69 38.26 -19.16
CA ASN A 252 11.00 38.31 -20.43
C ASN A 252 9.78 37.37 -20.38
N PRO A 253 8.63 37.84 -19.86
CA PRO A 253 7.46 36.99 -19.70
C PRO A 253 7.02 36.43 -21.05
N PRO A 254 6.51 35.18 -21.10
CA PRO A 254 6.01 34.60 -22.35
C PRO A 254 4.92 35.49 -22.95
N PRO A 255 4.83 35.57 -24.29
CA PRO A 255 3.79 36.36 -24.94
C PRO A 255 2.42 35.85 -24.48
N VAL A 256 1.70 36.71 -23.78
CA VAL A 256 0.34 36.45 -23.32
C VAL A 256 -0.59 36.74 -24.48
N ASP A 257 -1.36 35.75 -24.92
CA ASP A 257 -2.45 36.00 -25.85
C ASP A 257 -3.53 36.80 -25.12
N SER A 258 -3.57 38.11 -25.41
CA SER A 258 -4.47 39.09 -24.81
C SER A 258 -5.96 38.76 -25.00
N ALA A 259 -6.31 37.82 -25.89
CA ALA A 259 -7.69 37.36 -26.08
C ALA A 259 -8.07 36.18 -25.17
N ALA A 260 -7.11 35.38 -24.70
CA ALA A 260 -7.38 34.09 -24.03
C ALA A 260 -6.98 34.04 -22.55
N GLY A 261 -6.21 35.01 -22.04
CA GLY A 261 -5.76 35.02 -20.64
C GLY A 261 -4.93 33.79 -20.25
N ARG A 262 -4.31 33.11 -21.22
CA ARG A 262 -3.47 31.94 -21.04
C ARG A 262 -2.13 32.15 -21.74
N VAL A 263 -1.09 31.56 -21.16
CA VAL A 263 0.27 31.54 -21.73
C VAL A 263 0.21 30.75 -23.05
N ALA A 264 0.69 31.35 -24.15
CA ALA A 264 0.72 30.69 -25.45
C ALA A 264 1.61 29.44 -25.37
N ALA A 265 1.03 28.27 -25.67
CA ALA A 265 1.80 27.04 -25.77
C ALA A 265 2.82 27.19 -26.90
N LYS A 266 4.08 26.81 -26.64
CA LYS A 266 5.10 26.70 -27.69
C LYS A 266 4.61 25.67 -28.72
N ASP A 267 4.28 26.13 -29.92
CA ASP A 267 4.16 25.27 -31.08
C ASP A 267 5.56 24.68 -31.36
N ASN A 268 5.73 23.38 -31.11
CA ASN A 268 6.90 22.64 -31.52
C ASN A 268 6.89 22.52 -33.06
N ALA A 269 7.64 23.39 -33.72
CA ALA A 269 8.02 23.24 -35.11
C ALA A 269 9.55 23.40 -35.22
N GLY A 270 10.23 22.32 -35.62
CA GLY A 270 11.67 22.27 -35.88
C GLY A 270 12.30 20.98 -35.39
#